data_AF-A0A1D6J6I8-F1
#
_entry.id   AF-A0A1D6J6I8-F1
#
_cell.length_a   1.000
_cell.length_b   1.000
_cell.length_c   1.000
_cell.angle_alpha   90.00
_cell.angle_beta   90.00
_cell.angle_gamma   90.00
#
_symmetry.space_group_name_H-M   'P 1'
#
loop_
_entity.id
_entity.type
_entity.pdbx_description
1 polymer ?
#
loop_
_entity_poly.entity_id
_entity_poly.type
_entity_poly.pdbx_seq_one_letter_code
_entity_poly.pdbx_strand_id
1 'polypeptide(L)'
;MEKTKYEVARDETVKHVQQVFNSLGIHVLAQTVRDVISPKKKEGRGKAIYSDNDYDPCSDIENQSDTDDDYDDDLNNEVNTERTKYNNMEPDAVDFFGECMNSPQNGRTPLANEIYEQMVAEKERELEEGEAQKSPSKIVADSLSQISRSSTFLPNIGVPTMSKTGRSTSLAAQAHMQAQFEEKLQAEREEAARKQEELQAQLQAQQAALEENQSLLRQTQEEVKGMHTKFEETNALVRAILKLQKD
;
A
#
# COMPACT_ATOMS: atom_id res chain seq x y z
N MET A 1 7.88 32.55 23.26
CA MET A 1 6.91 32.77 22.17
C MET A 1 5.80 31.76 22.35
N GLU A 2 4.58 32.21 22.58
CA GLU A 2 3.42 31.32 22.64
C GLU A 2 3.11 30.83 21.23
N LYS A 3 2.98 29.50 21.07
CA LYS A 3 2.59 28.91 19.79
C LYS A 3 1.19 29.37 19.43
N THR A 4 0.98 29.73 18.16
CA THR A 4 -0.35 30.09 17.68
C THR A 4 -1.27 28.87 17.71
N LYS A 5 -2.59 29.08 17.83
CA LYS A 5 -3.59 27.99 17.78
C LYS A 5 -3.45 27.13 16.52
N TYR A 6 -3.06 27.75 15.41
CA TYR A 6 -2.79 27.08 14.13
C TYR A 6 -1.57 26.15 14.21
N GLU A 7 -0.49 26.59 14.85
CA GLU A 7 0.72 25.76 15.02
C GLU A 7 0.48 24.56 15.93
N VAL A 8 -0.35 24.71 16.97
CA VAL A 8 -0.73 23.62 17.86
C VAL A 8 -1.54 22.57 17.09
N ALA A 9 -2.58 22.97 16.37
CA ALA A 9 -3.39 22.05 15.56
C ALA A 9 -2.58 21.37 14.44
N ARG A 10 -1.65 22.10 13.83
CA ARG A 10 -0.74 21.53 12.83
C ARG A 10 0.19 20.49 13.45
N ASP A 11 0.81 20.80 14.59
CA ASP A 11 1.71 19.87 15.28
C ASP A 11 0.97 18.60 15.75
N GLU A 12 -0.29 18.72 16.18
CA GLU A 12 -1.16 17.57 16.51
C GLU A 12 -1.45 16.69 15.29
N THR A 13 -1.76 17.31 14.15
CA THR A 13 -2.00 16.61 12.88
C THR A 13 -0.75 15.86 12.41
N VAL A 14 0.42 16.51 12.50
CA VAL A 14 1.72 15.90 12.17
C VAL A 14 2.00 14.69 13.05
N LYS A 15 1.74 14.82 14.36
CA LYS A 15 1.94 13.74 15.32
C LYS A 15 1.01 12.56 15.04
N HIS A 16 -0.26 12.82 14.72
CA HIS A 16 -1.23 11.79 14.39
C HIS A 16 -0.82 11.01 13.12
N VAL A 17 -0.44 11.72 12.06
CA VAL A 17 0.04 11.10 10.81
C VAL A 17 1.29 10.26 11.09
N GLN A 18 2.24 10.78 11.85
CA GLN A 18 3.46 10.06 12.20
C GLN A 18 3.18 8.79 13.01
N GLN A 19 2.18 8.80 13.90
CA GLN A 19 1.74 7.60 14.63
C GLN A 19 1.16 6.52 13.71
N VAL A 20 0.37 6.91 12.71
CA VAL A 20 -0.19 5.98 11.71
C VAL A 20 0.92 5.33 10.88
N PHE A 21 1.91 6.12 10.44
CA PHE A 21 3.04 5.56 9.71
C PHE A 21 3.91 4.66 10.60
N ASN A 22 4.13 5.02 11.86
CA ASN A 22 4.85 4.18 12.80
C ASN A 22 4.13 2.85 13.10
N SER A 23 2.80 2.82 13.16
CA SER A 23 2.04 1.56 13.31
C SER A 23 2.16 0.65 12.09
N LEU A 24 2.48 1.22 10.92
CA LEU A 24 2.76 0.48 9.69
C LEU A 24 4.25 0.10 9.54
N GLY A 25 5.08 0.38 10.56
CA GLY A 25 6.52 0.11 10.53
C GLY A 25 7.33 1.10 9.68
N ILE A 26 6.74 2.25 9.31
CA ILE A 26 7.36 3.26 8.46
C ILE A 26 7.72 4.48 9.32
N HIS A 27 9.01 4.75 9.48
CA HIS A 27 9.48 5.92 10.20
C HIS A 27 9.54 7.15 9.29
N VAL A 28 8.52 8.01 9.38
CA VAL A 28 8.45 9.28 8.65
C VAL A 28 8.93 10.41 9.56
N LEU A 29 9.73 11.34 9.06
CA LEU A 29 10.15 12.53 9.82
C LEU A 29 9.00 13.54 9.93
N ALA A 30 8.86 14.17 11.10
CA ALA A 30 7.85 15.20 11.33
C ALA A 30 7.95 16.38 10.33
N GLN A 31 9.16 16.68 9.85
CA GLN A 31 9.38 17.72 8.83
C GLN A 31 8.75 17.35 7.49
N THR A 32 8.90 16.09 7.04
CA THR A 32 8.32 15.59 5.79
C THR A 32 6.80 15.70 5.79
N VAL A 33 6.15 15.35 6.91
CA VAL A 33 4.70 15.50 7.05
C VAL A 33 4.31 16.97 7.02
N ARG A 34 5.05 17.84 7.72
CA ARG A 34 4.82 19.30 7.71
C ARG A 34 4.92 19.90 6.31
N ASP A 35 5.88 19.47 5.50
CA ASP A 35 6.09 20.02 4.16
C ASP A 35 4.96 19.63 3.18
N VAL A 36 4.32 18.47 3.40
CA VAL A 36 3.18 18.00 2.59
C VAL A 36 1.88 18.67 2.99
N ILE A 37 1.61 18.79 4.29
CA ILE A 37 0.36 19.38 4.79
C ILE A 37 0.39 20.91 4.83
N SER A 38 1.58 21.52 4.74
CA SER A 38 1.69 22.97 4.63
C SER A 38 1.21 23.39 3.25
N PRO A 39 0.31 24.38 3.15
CA PRO A 39 -0.08 24.91 1.86
C PRO A 39 1.18 25.46 1.19
N LYS A 40 1.57 24.85 0.06
CA LYS A 40 2.65 25.40 -0.78
C LYS A 40 2.28 26.84 -1.10
N LYS A 41 3.09 27.80 -0.65
CA LYS A 41 3.09 29.11 -1.29
C LYS A 41 3.34 28.83 -2.77
N LYS A 42 2.40 29.23 -3.63
CA LYS A 42 2.66 29.27 -5.07
C LYS A 42 3.91 30.13 -5.23
N GLU A 43 5.05 29.51 -5.55
CA GLU A 43 6.16 30.19 -6.18
C GLU A 43 5.70 30.55 -7.60
N GLY A 44 4.83 31.56 -7.68
CA GLY A 44 4.72 32.34 -8.89
C GLY A 44 6.09 32.98 -9.11
N ARG A 45 6.69 32.73 -10.27
CA ARG A 45 7.76 33.56 -10.81
C ARG A 45 7.22 34.99 -10.99
N GLY A 46 7.16 35.75 -9.90
CA GLY A 46 7.06 37.19 -9.93
C GLY A 46 8.42 37.70 -10.39
N LYS A 47 8.57 37.93 -11.70
CA LYS A 47 9.64 38.80 -12.19
C LYS A 47 9.50 40.12 -11.43
N ALA A 48 10.54 40.49 -10.69
CA ALA A 48 10.68 41.86 -10.21
C ALA A 48 10.73 42.76 -11.45
N ILE A 49 9.60 43.38 -11.77
CA ILE A 49 9.59 44.55 -12.64
C ILE A 49 10.08 45.72 -11.77
N TYR A 50 11.39 45.94 -11.80
CA TYR A 50 11.93 47.27 -11.57
C TYR A 50 11.31 48.16 -12.65
N SER A 51 10.43 49.06 -12.24
CA SER A 51 9.88 50.10 -13.10
C SER A 51 10.94 51.18 -13.29
N ASP A 52 11.62 51.16 -14.42
CA ASP A 52 12.26 52.33 -15.03
C ASP A 52 12.07 52.17 -16.53
N ASN A 53 10.95 52.68 -17.05
CA ASN A 53 10.73 52.85 -18.47
C ASN A 53 10.21 54.28 -18.65
N ASP A 54 11.10 55.15 -19.10
CA ASP A 54 10.79 56.46 -19.65
C ASP A 54 9.86 56.28 -20.86
N TYR A 55 8.57 56.55 -20.66
CA TYR A 55 7.58 56.56 -21.74
C TYR A 55 7.70 57.90 -22.48
N ASP A 56 8.27 57.86 -23.68
CA ASP A 56 8.31 58.98 -24.62
C ASP A 56 7.03 58.98 -25.49
N PRO A 57 6.12 59.96 -25.35
CA PRO A 57 4.84 59.98 -26.02
C PRO A 57 4.89 60.55 -27.46
N CYS A 58 6.06 60.67 -28.07
CA CYS A 58 6.21 61.21 -29.42
C CYS A 58 6.99 60.25 -30.35
N SER A 59 6.31 59.26 -30.96
CA SER A 59 6.61 58.82 -32.35
C SER A 59 5.62 57.76 -32.85
N ASP A 60 4.54 58.25 -33.45
CA ASP A 60 4.01 57.88 -34.77
C ASP A 60 3.95 56.40 -35.21
N ILE A 61 2.69 55.96 -35.31
CA ILE A 61 2.06 55.27 -36.46
C ILE A 61 2.89 55.32 -37.76
N GLU A 62 3.19 54.14 -38.32
CA GLU A 62 2.90 53.65 -39.69
C GLU A 62 3.83 52.45 -39.99
N ASN A 63 3.29 51.24 -40.15
CA ASN A 63 3.26 50.58 -41.47
C ASN A 63 2.49 49.26 -41.39
N GLN A 64 1.55 49.08 -42.30
CA GLN A 64 0.90 47.80 -42.57
C GLN A 64 1.85 46.93 -43.39
N SER A 65 1.89 45.63 -43.09
CA SER A 65 2.24 44.62 -44.09
C SER A 65 1.36 43.40 -43.88
N ASP A 66 0.27 43.36 -44.64
CA ASP A 66 -0.36 42.11 -45.04
C ASP A 66 0.71 41.25 -45.72
N THR A 67 0.92 40.05 -45.21
CA THR A 67 1.55 38.98 -45.96
C THR A 67 0.76 37.73 -45.61
N ASP A 68 -0.18 37.42 -46.51
CA ASP A 68 -0.71 36.08 -46.70
C ASP A 68 0.47 35.16 -46.99
N ASP A 69 0.92 34.42 -45.99
CA ASP A 69 1.75 33.23 -46.17
C ASP A 69 1.01 32.08 -45.49
N ASP A 70 0.20 31.41 -46.32
CA ASP A 70 -0.33 30.07 -46.09
C ASP A 70 0.85 29.13 -45.74
N TYR A 71 1.01 28.78 -44.46
CA TYR A 71 1.83 27.65 -44.06
C TYR A 71 1.08 26.77 -43.06
N ASP A 72 0.65 25.64 -43.61
CA ASP A 72 0.45 24.32 -43.01
C ASP A 72 -0.07 24.26 -41.57
N ASP A 73 -1.37 23.98 -41.52
CA ASP A 73 -1.99 23.07 -40.56
C ASP A 73 -1.09 21.85 -40.25
N ASP A 74 -1.21 21.35 -39.01
CA ASP A 74 -0.66 20.08 -38.51
C ASP A 74 0.71 20.08 -37.78
N LEU A 75 0.96 21.04 -36.90
CA LEU A 75 1.85 20.81 -35.74
C LEU A 75 1.07 20.70 -34.44
N ASN A 76 0.27 19.64 -34.30
CA ASN A 76 -0.23 19.22 -32.98
C ASN A 76 -0.60 17.74 -32.82
N ASN A 77 -0.24 16.85 -33.75
CA ASN A 77 -0.61 15.43 -33.63
C ASN A 77 0.48 14.51 -33.02
N GLU A 78 1.71 14.99 -32.76
CA GLU A 78 2.78 14.12 -32.25
C GLU A 78 2.82 13.95 -30.73
N VAL A 79 2.04 14.71 -29.96
CA VAL A 79 2.07 14.63 -28.47
C VAL A 79 0.89 13.84 -27.88
N ASN A 80 -0.10 13.44 -28.68
CA ASN A 80 -1.33 12.81 -28.16
C ASN A 80 -1.65 11.39 -28.67
N THR A 81 -0.85 10.85 -29.61
CA THR A 81 -1.02 9.48 -30.12
C THR A 81 -0.40 8.42 -29.21
N GLU A 82 0.71 8.73 -28.52
CA GLU A 82 1.34 7.79 -27.58
C GLU A 82 0.49 7.55 -26.32
N ARG A 83 -0.17 8.61 -25.79
CA ARG A 83 -1.05 8.49 -24.61
C ARG A 83 -2.34 7.72 -24.90
N THR A 84 -2.87 7.80 -26.12
CA THR A 84 -4.09 7.07 -26.51
C THR A 84 -3.81 5.58 -26.78
N LYS A 85 -2.60 5.23 -27.25
CA LYS A 85 -2.19 3.83 -27.48
C LYS A 85 -2.15 2.98 -26.21
N TYR A 86 -1.80 3.57 -25.07
CA TYR A 86 -1.69 2.89 -23.77
C TYR A 86 -2.75 3.32 -22.75
N ASN A 87 -3.90 3.87 -23.16
CA ASN A 87 -4.96 4.31 -22.23
C ASN A 87 -4.45 5.22 -21.08
N ASN A 88 -3.46 6.09 -21.33
CA ASN A 88 -2.76 6.90 -20.33
C ASN A 88 -1.93 6.14 -19.28
N MET A 89 -1.66 4.84 -19.48
CA MET A 89 -0.66 4.09 -18.71
C MET A 89 0.73 4.33 -19.31
N GLU A 90 1.74 4.39 -18.45
CA GLU A 90 3.14 4.45 -18.88
C GLU A 90 3.52 3.10 -19.51
N PRO A 91 4.10 3.06 -20.73
CA PRO A 91 4.50 1.82 -21.37
C PRO A 91 5.55 1.10 -20.51
N ASP A 92 5.41 -0.22 -20.37
CA ASP A 92 6.40 -0.99 -19.61
C ASP A 92 7.66 -1.30 -20.45
N ALA A 93 8.67 -1.90 -19.81
CA ALA A 93 9.95 -2.19 -20.47
C ALA A 93 9.81 -3.13 -21.69
N VAL A 94 8.83 -4.04 -21.69
CA VAL A 94 8.55 -4.96 -22.80
C VAL A 94 7.85 -4.20 -23.92
N ASP A 95 6.92 -3.31 -23.58
CA ASP A 95 6.22 -2.44 -24.54
C ASP A 95 7.21 -1.50 -25.25
N PHE A 96 8.11 -0.86 -24.50
CA PHE A 96 9.17 -0.03 -25.07
C PHE A 96 10.12 -0.82 -25.97
N PHE A 97 10.42 -2.08 -25.63
CA PHE A 97 11.22 -2.96 -26.49
C PHE A 97 10.48 -3.28 -27.79
N GLY A 98 9.17 -3.47 -27.70
CA GLY A 98 8.25 -3.61 -28.83
C GLY A 98 8.37 -2.46 -29.82
N GLU A 99 8.27 -1.25 -29.31
CA GLU A 99 8.29 -0.01 -30.10
C GLU A 99 9.67 0.28 -30.67
N CYS A 100 10.72 0.16 -29.86
CA CYS A 100 12.08 0.47 -30.27
C CYS A 100 12.57 -0.41 -31.43
N MET A 101 12.12 -1.66 -31.50
CA MET A 101 12.53 -2.60 -32.54
C MET A 101 11.58 -2.64 -33.74
N ASN A 102 10.51 -1.83 -33.74
CA ASN A 102 9.54 -1.75 -34.84
C ASN A 102 9.75 -0.46 -35.65
N SER A 103 10.42 -0.59 -36.81
CA SER A 103 10.63 0.54 -37.70
C SER A 103 9.33 0.89 -38.45
N PRO A 104 8.95 2.17 -38.58
CA PRO A 104 7.77 2.57 -39.35
C PRO A 104 7.83 2.14 -40.83
N GLN A 105 9.02 2.02 -41.40
CA GLN A 105 9.22 1.73 -42.82
C GLN A 105 9.37 0.23 -43.11
N ASN A 106 10.05 -0.49 -42.21
CA ASN A 106 10.46 -1.88 -42.45
C ASN A 106 9.88 -2.86 -41.44
N GLY A 107 9.08 -2.39 -40.49
CA GLY A 107 8.56 -3.19 -39.40
C GLY A 107 9.67 -3.74 -38.50
N ARG A 108 9.40 -4.90 -37.91
CA ARG A 108 10.31 -5.61 -37.01
C ARG A 108 11.08 -6.70 -37.73
N THR A 109 12.36 -6.84 -37.41
CA THR A 109 13.18 -7.95 -37.95
C THR A 109 12.71 -9.29 -37.40
N PRO A 110 12.89 -10.42 -38.13
CA PRO A 110 12.44 -11.74 -37.65
C PRO A 110 12.99 -12.12 -36.27
N LEU A 111 14.28 -11.86 -36.03
CA LEU A 111 14.92 -12.09 -34.74
C LEU A 111 14.30 -11.23 -33.63
N ALA A 112 14.08 -9.95 -33.90
CA ALA A 112 13.47 -9.05 -32.92
C ALA A 112 12.01 -9.43 -32.61
N ASN A 113 11.30 -9.99 -33.59
CA ASN A 113 9.94 -10.48 -33.42
C ASN A 113 9.90 -11.71 -32.51
N GLU A 114 10.76 -12.69 -32.75
CA GLU A 114 10.89 -13.87 -31.88
C GLU A 114 11.19 -13.49 -30.43
N ILE A 115 12.15 -12.58 -30.22
CA ILE A 115 12.53 -12.11 -28.88
C ILE A 115 11.34 -11.45 -28.17
N TYR A 116 10.56 -10.65 -28.89
CA TYR A 116 9.41 -9.96 -28.32
C TYR A 116 8.27 -10.88 -27.97
N GLU A 117 7.93 -11.81 -28.86
CA GLU A 117 6.90 -12.81 -28.59
C GLU A 117 7.25 -13.63 -27.34
N GLN A 118 8.53 -13.98 -27.14
CA GLN A 118 8.99 -14.62 -25.92
C GLN A 118 8.83 -13.73 -24.68
N MET A 119 9.18 -12.45 -24.76
CA MET A 119 9.02 -11.52 -23.63
C MET A 119 7.54 -11.32 -23.25
N VAL A 120 6.64 -11.25 -24.25
CA VAL A 120 5.18 -11.11 -24.02
C VAL A 120 4.61 -12.39 -23.41
N ALA A 121 4.97 -13.56 -23.96
CA ALA A 121 4.53 -14.85 -23.40
C ALA A 121 5.01 -15.04 -21.95
N GLU A 122 6.25 -14.64 -21.64
CA GLU A 122 6.81 -14.70 -20.29
C GLU A 122 6.12 -13.72 -19.33
N LYS A 123 5.67 -12.56 -19.82
CA LYS A 123 4.92 -11.55 -19.07
C LYS A 123 3.50 -12.03 -18.74
N GLU A 124 2.89 -12.77 -19.66
CA GLU A 124 1.52 -13.32 -19.54
C GLU A 124 1.47 -14.73 -18.93
N ARG A 125 2.63 -15.36 -18.66
CA ARG A 125 2.68 -16.72 -18.13
C ARG A 125 2.03 -16.80 -16.75
N GLU A 126 1.04 -17.69 -16.61
CA GLU A 126 0.47 -18.06 -15.32
C GLU A 126 1.51 -18.78 -14.44
N LEU A 127 1.59 -18.39 -13.18
CA LEU A 127 2.60 -18.90 -12.25
C LEU A 127 2.06 -20.11 -11.49
N GLU A 128 2.88 -21.15 -11.39
CA GLU A 128 2.61 -22.26 -10.47
C GLU A 128 2.77 -21.81 -9.01
N GLU A 129 2.03 -22.46 -8.11
CA GLU A 129 1.92 -22.11 -6.69
C GLU A 129 3.30 -21.98 -6.03
N GLY A 130 3.72 -20.73 -5.76
CA GLY A 130 4.98 -20.41 -5.07
C GLY A 130 6.02 -19.65 -5.90
N GLU A 131 5.83 -19.44 -7.21
CA GLU A 131 6.73 -18.62 -8.02
C GLU A 131 6.35 -17.13 -8.02
N ALA A 132 7.34 -16.25 -7.88
CA ALA A 132 7.13 -14.81 -7.98
C ALA A 132 7.05 -14.38 -9.45
N GLN A 133 6.09 -13.51 -9.79
CA GLN A 133 5.94 -12.96 -11.13
C GLN A 133 7.20 -12.20 -11.54
N LYS A 134 7.74 -12.51 -12.72
CA LYS A 134 8.88 -11.75 -13.25
C LYS A 134 8.38 -10.38 -13.66
N SER A 135 9.08 -9.33 -13.22
CA SER A 135 8.79 -7.97 -13.67
C SER A 135 9.14 -7.80 -15.15
N PRO A 136 8.45 -6.92 -15.91
CA PRO A 136 8.77 -6.64 -17.31
C PRO A 136 10.25 -6.32 -17.54
N SER A 137 10.85 -5.50 -16.66
CA SER A 137 12.29 -5.19 -16.72
C SER A 137 13.20 -6.40 -16.54
N LYS A 138 12.80 -7.37 -15.70
CA LYS A 138 13.55 -8.61 -15.47
C LYS A 138 13.47 -9.54 -16.68
N ILE A 139 12.29 -9.63 -17.31
CA ILE A 139 12.06 -10.40 -18.53
C ILE A 139 12.93 -9.85 -19.67
N VAL A 140 12.94 -8.53 -19.85
CA VAL A 140 13.78 -7.87 -20.85
C VAL A 140 15.27 -8.07 -20.56
N ALA A 141 15.69 -7.94 -19.30
CA ALA A 141 17.08 -8.16 -18.90
C ALA A 141 17.56 -9.57 -19.25
N ASP A 142 16.78 -10.59 -18.92
CA ASP A 142 17.14 -11.98 -19.13
C ASP A 142 17.19 -12.31 -20.63
N SER A 143 16.19 -11.87 -21.40
CA SER A 143 16.14 -12.09 -22.85
C SER A 143 17.30 -11.41 -23.57
N LEU A 144 17.60 -10.15 -23.25
CA LEU A 144 18.72 -9.43 -23.86
C LEU A 144 20.06 -9.99 -23.42
N SER A 145 20.18 -10.55 -22.21
CA SER A 145 21.43 -11.17 -21.74
C SER A 145 21.84 -12.42 -22.52
N GLN A 146 20.86 -13.12 -23.14
CA GLN A 146 21.12 -14.28 -23.98
C GLN A 146 21.78 -13.89 -25.31
N ILE A 147 21.46 -12.70 -25.83
CA ILE A 147 21.97 -12.18 -27.10
C ILE A 147 23.23 -11.36 -26.87
N SER A 148 23.20 -10.48 -25.87
CA SER A 148 24.29 -9.59 -25.52
C SER A 148 24.35 -9.34 -24.01
N ARG A 149 25.42 -9.83 -23.39
CA ARG A 149 25.69 -9.65 -21.95
C ARG A 149 25.92 -8.20 -21.54
N SER A 150 26.14 -7.30 -22.49
CA SER A 150 26.40 -5.87 -22.28
C SER A 150 25.27 -4.99 -22.82
N SER A 151 24.04 -5.51 -22.92
CA SER A 151 22.90 -4.71 -23.37
C SER A 151 22.70 -3.47 -22.48
N THR A 152 22.69 -2.29 -23.12
CA THR A 152 22.44 -0.98 -22.50
C THR A 152 21.00 -0.52 -22.65
N PHE A 153 20.11 -1.39 -23.13
CA PHE A 153 18.70 -1.08 -23.37
C PHE A 153 18.00 -0.58 -22.10
N LEU A 154 18.06 -1.35 -21.00
CA LEU A 154 17.39 -0.97 -19.74
C LEU A 154 17.91 0.35 -19.15
N PRO A 155 19.23 0.59 -19.03
CA PRO A 155 19.75 1.89 -18.60
C PRO A 155 19.31 3.05 -19.49
N ASN A 156 19.27 2.85 -20.81
CA ASN A 156 18.88 3.90 -21.76
C ASN A 156 17.41 4.30 -21.64
N ILE A 157 16.55 3.40 -21.18
CA ILE A 157 15.13 3.68 -20.90
C ILE A 157 14.88 4.11 -19.45
N GLY A 158 15.95 4.44 -18.70
CA GLY A 158 15.86 4.91 -17.32
C GLY A 158 15.66 3.81 -16.27
N VAL A 159 15.70 2.53 -16.67
CA VAL A 159 15.63 1.40 -15.73
C VAL A 159 17.03 1.10 -15.20
N PRO A 160 17.29 1.27 -13.88
CA PRO A 160 18.61 0.99 -13.32
C PRO A 160 18.96 -0.48 -13.52
N THR A 161 20.05 -0.77 -14.24
CA THR A 161 20.60 -2.12 -14.25
C THR A 161 21.19 -2.40 -12.89
N MET A 162 20.80 -3.52 -12.29
CA MET A 162 21.54 -4.13 -11.19
C MET A 162 22.86 -4.66 -11.76
N SER A 163 23.79 -3.76 -12.09
CA SER A 163 25.16 -4.14 -12.38
C SER A 163 25.65 -4.88 -11.14
N LYS A 164 26.17 -6.10 -11.34
CA LYS A 164 26.82 -6.90 -10.30
C LYS A 164 28.11 -6.26 -9.78
N THR A 165 28.31 -4.96 -9.95
CA THR A 165 29.42 -4.15 -9.45
C THR A 165 28.97 -3.52 -8.14
N GLY A 166 29.12 -4.29 -7.06
CA GLY A 166 28.78 -3.87 -5.70
C GLY A 166 28.57 -5.01 -4.71
N ARG A 167 28.63 -6.28 -5.14
CA ARG A 167 28.55 -7.44 -4.23
C ARG A 167 29.90 -7.71 -3.56
N SER A 168 30.31 -6.81 -2.67
CA SER A 168 31.12 -7.16 -1.50
C SER A 168 30.23 -7.13 -0.25
N THR A 169 29.02 -7.68 -0.32
CA THR A 169 28.37 -8.18 0.89
C THR A 169 29.04 -9.51 1.21
N SER A 170 29.96 -9.48 2.17
CA SER A 170 30.60 -10.67 2.73
C SER A 170 29.55 -11.75 2.99
N LEU A 171 29.89 -13.03 2.75
CA LEU A 171 29.02 -14.18 3.03
C LEU A 171 28.42 -14.12 4.44
N ALA A 172 29.18 -13.57 5.41
CA ALA A 172 28.73 -13.34 6.77
C ALA A 172 27.60 -12.30 6.89
N ALA A 173 27.63 -11.23 6.09
CA ALA A 173 26.57 -10.22 6.07
C ALA A 173 25.29 -10.76 5.43
N GLN A 174 25.41 -11.64 4.43
CA GLN A 174 24.26 -12.35 3.85
C GLN A 174 23.66 -13.35 4.85
N ALA A 175 24.51 -14.14 5.53
CA ALA A 175 24.06 -15.09 6.55
C ALA A 175 23.36 -14.39 7.71
N HIS A 176 23.85 -13.24 8.15
CA HIS A 176 23.20 -12.46 9.22
C HIS A 176 21.82 -11.93 8.81
N MET A 177 21.66 -11.42 7.59
CA MET A 177 20.35 -11.00 7.10
C MET A 177 19.38 -12.19 7.01
N GLN A 178 19.84 -13.31 6.45
CA GLN A 178 19.02 -14.50 6.33
C GLN A 178 18.59 -15.05 7.69
N ALA A 179 19.52 -15.12 8.66
CA ALA A 179 19.21 -15.53 10.03
C ALA A 179 18.19 -14.60 10.68
N GLN A 180 18.27 -13.28 10.47
CA GLN A 180 17.25 -12.36 11.00
C GLN A 180 15.87 -12.53 10.36
N PHE A 181 15.81 -12.85 9.06
CA PHE A 181 14.52 -13.15 8.42
C PHE A 181 13.93 -14.47 8.95
N GLU A 182 14.75 -15.50 9.10
CA GLU A 182 14.33 -16.79 9.66
C GLU A 182 13.89 -16.64 11.13
N GLU A 183 14.63 -15.87 11.94
CA GLU A 183 14.26 -15.56 13.33
C GLU A 183 12.94 -14.79 13.40
N LYS A 184 12.74 -13.78 12.55
CA LYS A 184 11.46 -13.05 12.49
C LYS A 184 10.30 -13.94 12.10
N LEU A 185 10.49 -14.81 11.10
CA LEU A 185 9.45 -15.73 10.65
C LEU A 185 9.09 -16.74 11.75
N GLN A 186 10.10 -17.19 12.51
CA GLN A 186 9.87 -18.10 13.62
C GLN A 186 9.19 -17.41 14.80
N ALA A 187 9.61 -16.20 15.16
CA ALA A 187 8.95 -15.39 16.18
C ALA A 187 7.49 -15.10 15.83
N GLU A 188 7.20 -14.80 14.55
CA GLU A 188 5.83 -14.60 14.07
C GLU A 188 4.99 -15.88 14.19
N ARG A 189 5.56 -17.05 13.87
CA ARG A 189 4.87 -18.35 14.06
C ARG A 189 4.60 -18.64 15.52
N GLU A 190 5.55 -18.36 16.41
CA GLU A 190 5.37 -18.55 17.85
C GLU A 190 4.33 -17.57 18.41
N GLU A 191 4.30 -16.32 17.96
CA GLU A 191 3.28 -15.35 18.35
C GLU A 191 1.90 -15.75 17.85
N ALA A 192 1.79 -16.24 16.61
CA ALA A 192 0.55 -16.76 16.05
C ALA A 192 0.05 -17.99 16.83
N ALA A 193 0.95 -18.92 17.16
CA ALA A 193 0.62 -20.08 17.99
C ALA A 193 0.13 -19.68 19.38
N ARG A 194 0.79 -18.70 20.03
CA ARG A 194 0.36 -18.17 21.32
C ARG A 194 -1.01 -17.51 21.26
N LYS A 195 -1.28 -16.68 20.24
CA LYS A 195 -2.60 -16.06 20.06
C LYS A 195 -3.69 -17.10 19.83
N GLN A 196 -3.39 -18.15 19.07
CA GLN A 196 -4.31 -19.26 18.86
C GLN A 196 -4.61 -20.00 20.17
N GLU A 197 -3.57 -20.31 20.95
CA GLU A 197 -3.72 -20.95 22.26
C GLU A 197 -4.53 -20.08 23.23
N GLU A 198 -4.28 -18.77 23.27
CA GLU A 198 -5.02 -17.83 24.11
C GLU A 198 -6.51 -17.78 23.74
N LEU A 199 -6.82 -17.67 22.44
CA LEU A 199 -8.21 -17.72 21.97
C LEU A 199 -8.89 -19.05 22.33
N GLN A 200 -8.18 -20.16 22.15
CA GLN A 200 -8.69 -21.48 22.49
C GLN A 200 -8.95 -21.61 24.01
N ALA A 201 -8.02 -21.15 24.84
CA ALA A 201 -8.17 -21.14 26.29
C ALA A 201 -9.34 -20.25 26.74
N GLN A 202 -9.54 -19.10 26.08
CA GLN A 202 -10.64 -18.19 26.37
C GLN A 202 -12.01 -18.80 26.02
N LEU A 203 -12.10 -19.52 24.90
CA LEU A 203 -13.31 -20.28 24.54
C LEU A 203 -13.59 -21.39 25.55
N GLN A 204 -12.56 -22.14 25.94
CA GLN A 204 -12.69 -23.21 26.91
C GLN A 204 -13.11 -22.68 28.29
N ALA A 205 -12.56 -21.54 28.73
CA ALA A 205 -12.95 -20.88 29.97
C ALA A 205 -14.41 -20.39 29.93
N GLN A 206 -14.86 -19.82 28.81
CA GLN A 206 -16.27 -19.45 28.65
C GLN A 206 -17.21 -20.67 28.73
N GLN A 207 -16.82 -21.78 28.10
CA GLN A 207 -17.61 -23.00 28.14
C GLN A 207 -17.69 -23.59 29.57
N ALA A 208 -16.56 -23.63 30.28
CA ALA A 208 -16.51 -24.09 31.67
C ALA A 208 -17.35 -23.19 32.60
N ALA A 209 -17.27 -21.87 32.45
CA ALA A 209 -18.08 -20.93 33.23
C ALA A 209 -19.57 -21.09 32.95
N LEU A 210 -19.96 -21.36 31.69
CA LEU A 210 -21.36 -21.62 31.34
C LEU A 210 -21.87 -22.93 31.97
N GLU A 211 -21.06 -23.98 31.94
CA GLU A 211 -21.38 -25.27 32.54
C GLU A 211 -21.51 -25.16 34.07
N GLU A 212 -20.61 -24.44 34.72
CA GLU A 212 -20.68 -24.17 36.16
C GLU A 212 -21.96 -23.39 36.52
N ASN A 213 -22.32 -22.36 35.74
CA ASN A 213 -23.55 -21.60 35.96
C ASN A 213 -24.81 -22.47 35.82
N GLN A 214 -24.83 -23.40 34.85
CA GLN A 214 -25.95 -24.35 34.72
C GLN A 214 -26.05 -25.29 35.92
N SER A 215 -24.91 -25.80 36.39
CA SER A 215 -24.84 -26.65 37.59
C SER A 215 -25.35 -25.90 38.83
N LEU A 216 -24.90 -24.66 39.03
CA LEU A 216 -25.31 -23.83 40.16
C LEU A 216 -26.81 -23.50 40.13
N LEU A 217 -27.34 -23.20 38.95
CA LEU A 217 -28.78 -22.97 38.77
C LEU A 217 -29.59 -24.21 39.14
N ARG A 218 -29.14 -25.39 38.71
CA ARG A 218 -29.79 -26.66 39.05
C ARG A 218 -29.74 -26.93 40.56
N GLN A 219 -28.59 -26.72 41.19
CA GLN A 219 -28.44 -26.87 42.64
C GLN A 219 -29.40 -25.93 43.39
N THR A 220 -29.47 -24.66 42.98
CA THR A 220 -30.36 -23.67 43.59
C THR A 220 -31.83 -24.07 43.42
N GLN A 221 -32.22 -24.61 42.27
CA GLN A 221 -33.58 -25.14 42.06
C GLN A 221 -33.88 -26.33 42.96
N GLU A 222 -32.93 -27.26 43.13
CA GLU A 222 -33.07 -28.41 44.03
C GLU A 222 -33.20 -27.96 45.50
N GLU A 223 -32.42 -26.97 45.94
CA GLU A 223 -32.50 -26.39 47.28
C GLU A 223 -33.84 -25.67 47.52
N VAL A 224 -34.28 -24.83 46.59
CA VAL A 224 -35.58 -24.14 46.67
C VAL A 224 -36.72 -25.15 46.71
N LYS A 225 -36.66 -26.19 45.88
CA LYS A 225 -37.64 -27.28 45.90
C LYS A 225 -37.64 -27.99 47.27
N GLY A 226 -36.47 -28.29 47.81
CA GLY A 226 -36.34 -28.88 49.15
C GLY A 226 -36.91 -28.00 50.26
N MET A 227 -36.68 -26.68 50.19
CA MET A 227 -37.27 -25.71 51.11
C MET A 227 -38.80 -25.66 50.98
N HIS A 228 -39.32 -25.69 49.76
CA HIS A 228 -40.76 -25.69 49.50
C HIS A 228 -41.44 -26.92 50.12
N THR A 229 -40.86 -28.11 49.96
CA THR A 229 -41.39 -29.33 50.57
C THR A 229 -41.43 -29.23 52.10
N LYS A 230 -40.33 -28.77 52.72
CA LYS A 230 -40.28 -28.57 54.18
C LYS A 230 -41.30 -27.54 54.67
N PHE A 231 -41.51 -26.48 53.88
CA PHE A 231 -42.51 -25.47 54.17
C PHE A 231 -43.94 -26.04 54.12
N GLU A 232 -44.25 -26.86 53.11
CA GLU A 232 -45.54 -27.54 53.00
C GLU A 232 -45.80 -28.50 54.16
N GLU A 233 -44.81 -29.31 54.54
CA GLU A 233 -44.89 -30.21 55.70
C GLU A 233 -45.17 -29.44 57.00
N THR A 234 -44.43 -28.35 57.23
CA THR A 234 -44.61 -27.49 58.41
C THR A 234 -46.00 -26.86 58.42
N ASN A 235 -46.47 -26.38 57.26
CA ASN A 235 -47.80 -25.79 57.12
C ASN A 235 -48.92 -26.83 57.35
N ALA A 236 -48.74 -28.06 56.86
CA ALA A 236 -49.66 -29.16 57.12
C ALA A 236 -49.76 -29.49 58.62
N LEU A 237 -48.61 -29.52 59.32
CA LEU A 237 -48.55 -29.72 60.77
C LEU A 237 -49.30 -28.60 61.52
N VAL A 238 -49.05 -27.33 61.17
CA VAL A 238 -49.75 -26.18 61.76
C VAL A 238 -51.27 -26.29 61.57
N ARG A 239 -51.72 -26.67 60.36
CA ARG A 239 -53.15 -26.88 60.08
C ARG A 239 -53.75 -28.01 60.91
N ALA A 240 -53.01 -29.10 61.13
CA ALA A 240 -53.46 -30.22 61.95
C ALA A 240 -53.64 -29.80 63.42
N ILE A 241 -52.66 -29.08 63.98
CA ILE A 241 -52.72 -28.57 65.37
C ILE A 241 -53.91 -27.62 65.54
N LEU A 242 -54.12 -26.69 64.60
CA LEU A 242 -55.26 -25.76 64.66
C LEU A 242 -56.62 -26.45 64.58
N LYS A 243 -56.73 -27.59 63.89
CA LYS A 243 -57.97 -28.38 63.88
C LYS A 243 -58.22 -29.03 65.25
N LEU A 244 -57.18 -29.59 65.87
CA LEU A 244 -57.28 -30.23 67.19
C LEU A 244 -57.65 -29.26 68.32
N GLN A 245 -57.42 -27.96 68.17
CA GLN A 245 -57.83 -26.93 69.14
C GLN A 245 -59.29 -26.46 68.98
N LYS A 246 -59.96 -26.86 67.90
CA LYS A 246 -61.36 -26.46 67.60
C LYS A 246 -62.39 -27.53 67.97
N ASP A 247 -61.95 -28.74 68.29
CA ASP A 247 -62.76 -29.83 68.88
C ASP A 247 -62.68 -29.79 70.41
#